data_AF-X1FY05-F1
#
_entry.id   AF-X1FY05-F1
#
_cell.length_a   1.000
_cell.length_b   1.000
_cell.length_c   1.000
_cell.angle_alpha   90.00
_cell.angle_beta   90.00
_cell.angle_gamma   90.00
#
_symmetry.space_group_name_H-M   'P 1'
#
loop_
_entity.id
_entity.type
_entity.pdbx_description
1 polymer ?
#
loop_
_entity_poly.entity_id
_entity_poly.type
_entity_poly.pdbx_seq_one_letter_code
_entity_poly.pdbx_strand_id
1 'polypeptide(L)'
;GKEVMISRVIPITCSVQNIERHFPKITLHQVNPDRWQTSTPVPGFNWAYIDDLEDKSPVEIHNSVNALVDGIVDVTSKNGVTLLGVAPRADGTLPESQVEILNQLGDWMKINKTALHGTDWHSPCEAGSLRFTVKGDYLHAIDLEKPGIPEVVPGVTPEPGSVIRMLGSNKDLSWHQDGSNLVIDELPDPLPCDHAWAFRIELSGAGN
;
A
#
# COMPACT_ATOMS: atom_id res chain seq x y z
N GLY A 1 -34.42 -14.86 24.71
CA GLY A 1 -33.61 -15.72 23.83
C GLY A 1 -33.08 -14.86 22.71
N LYS A 2 -31.76 -14.84 22.49
CA LYS A 2 -31.19 -14.22 21.30
C LYS A 2 -30.90 -15.35 20.33
N GLU A 3 -31.64 -15.42 19.23
CA GLU A 3 -31.28 -16.30 18.12
C GLU A 3 -30.00 -15.77 17.50
N VAL A 4 -28.96 -16.59 17.55
CA VAL A 4 -27.73 -16.38 16.79
C VAL A 4 -27.90 -17.16 15.49
N MET A 5 -28.10 -16.45 14.39
CA MET A 5 -28.13 -17.06 13.06
C MET A 5 -26.70 -17.20 12.55
N ILE A 6 -26.21 -18.44 12.44
CA ILE A 6 -24.95 -18.74 11.75
C ILE A 6 -25.32 -19.16 10.33
N SER A 7 -25.20 -18.25 9.37
CA SER A 7 -25.33 -18.60 7.95
C SER A 7 -24.01 -19.21 7.48
N ARG A 8 -24.06 -20.45 6.98
CA ARG A 8 -22.87 -21.19 6.56
C ARG A 8 -22.52 -21.02 5.08
N VAL A 9 -23.40 -20.40 4.30
CA VAL A 9 -23.23 -20.26 2.84
C VAL A 9 -23.92 -18.99 2.36
N ILE A 10 -23.22 -17.86 2.38
CA ILE A 10 -23.60 -16.72 1.54
C ILE A 10 -23.09 -17.04 0.13
N PRO A 11 -23.90 -16.87 -0.93
CA PRO A 11 -23.42 -17.08 -2.29
C PRO A 11 -22.19 -16.21 -2.58
N ILE A 12 -21.14 -16.82 -3.14
CA ILE A 12 -19.88 -16.12 -3.47
C ILE A 12 -20.13 -14.93 -4.41
N THR A 13 -21.16 -15.03 -5.27
CA THR A 13 -21.58 -13.95 -6.17
C THR A 13 -22.09 -12.69 -5.47
N CYS A 14 -22.37 -12.74 -4.16
CA CYS A 14 -22.80 -11.59 -3.37
C CYS A 14 -22.05 -11.46 -2.03
N SER A 15 -20.90 -12.11 -1.89
CA SER A 15 -20.05 -12.01 -0.70
C SER A 15 -18.63 -11.64 -1.06
N VAL A 16 -18.00 -10.78 -0.27
CA VAL A 16 -16.56 -10.54 -0.32
C VAL A 16 -15.92 -11.36 0.80
N GLN A 17 -14.86 -12.11 0.48
CA GLN A 17 -14.11 -12.83 1.50
C GLN A 17 -13.41 -11.82 2.42
N ASN A 18 -13.75 -11.82 3.71
CA ASN A 18 -13.02 -11.05 4.72
C ASN A 18 -11.93 -11.93 5.34
N ILE A 19 -10.66 -11.58 5.10
CA ILE A 19 -9.51 -12.36 5.54
C ILE A 19 -8.90 -11.70 6.77
N GLU A 20 -8.72 -12.51 7.82
CA GLU A 20 -8.07 -12.09 9.05
C GLU A 20 -6.60 -11.71 8.81
N ARG A 21 -6.15 -10.69 9.53
CA ARG A 21 -4.78 -10.18 9.46
C ARG A 21 -3.96 -10.69 10.64
N HIS A 22 -2.69 -10.98 10.41
CA HIS A 22 -1.66 -11.11 11.46
C HIS A 22 -0.68 -9.94 11.33
N PHE A 23 -0.94 -8.84 12.02
CA PHE A 23 -0.15 -7.61 11.88
C PHE A 23 1.37 -7.88 12.05
N PRO A 24 2.26 -7.33 11.18
CA PRO A 24 2.01 -6.31 10.16
C PRO A 24 1.65 -6.83 8.75
N LYS A 25 1.82 -8.12 8.44
CA LYS A 25 1.58 -8.67 7.10
C LYS A 25 0.24 -9.39 7.00
N ILE A 26 -0.44 -9.34 5.86
CA ILE A 26 -1.58 -10.24 5.67
C ILE A 26 -1.06 -11.69 5.60
N THR A 27 -1.88 -12.67 6.02
CA THR A 27 -1.55 -14.10 5.94
C THR A 27 -1.40 -14.60 4.51
N LEU A 28 -1.83 -13.84 3.50
CA LEU A 28 -1.62 -14.16 2.09
C LEU A 28 -0.18 -13.86 1.66
N HIS A 29 0.50 -14.90 1.18
CA HIS A 29 1.84 -14.83 0.58
C HIS A 29 1.82 -14.74 -0.95
N GLN A 30 0.64 -14.87 -1.55
CA GLN A 30 0.42 -14.83 -2.99
C GLN A 30 -0.84 -14.01 -3.27
N VAL A 31 -0.99 -13.59 -4.53
CA VAL A 31 -2.20 -12.93 -4.99
C VAL A 31 -3.40 -13.87 -4.87
N ASN A 32 -4.54 -13.31 -4.45
CA ASN A 32 -5.83 -13.97 -4.60
C ASN A 32 -6.48 -13.52 -5.93
N PRO A 33 -6.79 -14.43 -6.87
CA PRO A 33 -7.47 -14.07 -8.11
C PRO A 33 -8.82 -13.38 -7.89
N ASP A 34 -9.54 -13.79 -6.84
CA ASP A 34 -10.80 -13.17 -6.45
C ASP A 34 -10.56 -11.96 -5.54
N ARG A 35 -11.39 -10.92 -5.69
CA ARG A 35 -11.34 -9.76 -4.80
C ARG A 35 -11.72 -10.19 -3.38
N TRP A 36 -10.93 -9.72 -2.41
CA TRP A 36 -11.13 -9.95 -0.99
C TRP A 36 -10.92 -8.65 -0.22
N GLN A 37 -11.30 -8.64 1.05
CA GLN A 37 -11.08 -7.53 1.94
C GLN A 37 -10.42 -7.99 3.24
N THR A 38 -9.76 -7.06 3.92
CA THR A 38 -9.38 -7.21 5.32
C THR A 38 -9.70 -5.91 6.05
N SER A 39 -9.86 -6.00 7.35
CA SER A 39 -10.14 -4.85 8.20
C SER A 39 -9.02 -4.65 9.20
N THR A 40 -8.68 -3.40 9.49
CA THR A 40 -7.68 -3.05 10.51
C THR A 40 -8.13 -1.82 11.27
N PRO A 41 -7.94 -1.74 12.60
CA PRO A 41 -7.97 -0.44 13.27
C PRO A 41 -6.76 0.39 12.80
N VAL A 42 -6.80 1.69 13.06
CA VAL A 42 -5.60 2.54 12.98
C VAL A 42 -4.50 1.90 13.85
N PRO A 43 -3.28 1.66 13.33
CA PRO A 43 -2.20 1.09 14.13
C PRO A 43 -1.95 1.88 15.42
N GLY A 44 -1.70 1.17 16.52
CA GLY A 44 -1.61 1.77 17.84
C GLY A 44 -2.96 2.07 18.51
N PHE A 45 -4.09 1.78 17.87
CA PHE A 45 -5.43 1.82 18.45
C PHE A 45 -6.10 0.45 18.45
N ASN A 46 -7.11 0.29 19.32
CA ASN A 46 -8.04 -0.82 19.29
C ASN A 46 -9.22 -0.54 18.37
N TRP A 47 -10.04 -1.56 18.12
CA TRP A 47 -11.30 -1.43 17.38
C TRP A 47 -12.29 -0.45 18.02
N ALA A 48 -12.31 -0.41 19.35
CA ALA A 48 -13.08 0.54 20.13
C ALA A 48 -12.13 1.41 20.93
N TYR A 49 -12.58 2.62 21.24
CA TYR A 49 -11.83 3.58 22.01
C TYR A 49 -11.56 3.07 23.44
N ILE A 50 -10.34 3.32 23.91
CA ILE A 50 -9.90 3.16 25.30
C ILE A 50 -9.00 4.36 25.65
N ASP A 51 -9.12 4.85 26.89
CA ASP A 51 -8.48 6.09 27.35
C ASP A 51 -6.94 6.04 27.21
N ASP A 52 -6.32 4.88 27.44
CA ASP A 52 -4.86 4.70 27.46
C ASP A 52 -4.16 4.86 26.09
N LEU A 53 -4.89 5.02 24.98
CA LEU A 53 -4.32 5.06 23.63
C LEU A 53 -4.44 6.43 22.94
N GLU A 54 -4.86 7.46 23.66
CA GLU A 54 -5.04 8.80 23.12
C GLU A 54 -3.74 9.52 22.81
N ASP A 55 -2.82 9.52 23.78
CA ASP A 55 -1.59 10.27 23.68
C ASP A 55 -0.56 9.40 22.97
N LYS A 56 -0.12 9.89 21.80
CA LYS A 56 0.95 9.27 21.04
C LYS A 56 2.02 10.31 20.78
N SER A 57 3.26 9.94 21.05
CA SER A 57 4.41 10.74 20.66
C SER A 57 4.50 10.86 19.14
N PRO A 58 5.20 11.88 18.60
CA PRO A 58 5.42 12.02 17.17
C PRO A 58 6.03 10.76 16.51
N VAL A 59 6.89 10.04 17.23
CA VAL A 59 7.50 8.79 16.74
C VAL A 59 6.47 7.68 16.63
N GLU A 60 5.55 7.55 17.61
CA GLU A 60 4.48 6.56 17.55
C GLU A 60 3.46 6.87 16.44
N ILE A 61 3.16 8.15 16.22
CA ILE A 61 2.34 8.60 15.09
C ILE A 61 3.01 8.21 13.77
N HIS A 62 4.29 8.57 13.58
CA HIS A 62 5.04 8.24 12.38
C HIS A 62 5.08 6.72 12.12
N ASN A 63 5.36 5.91 13.15
CA ASN A 63 5.35 4.45 13.03
C ASN A 63 3.96 3.91 12.68
N SER A 64 2.89 4.52 13.20
CA SER A 64 1.52 4.12 12.91
C SER A 64 1.13 4.44 11.47
N VAL A 65 1.56 5.59 10.94
CA VAL A 65 1.38 5.95 9.53
C VAL A 65 2.14 4.97 8.64
N ASN A 66 3.42 4.70 8.94
CA ASN A 66 4.23 3.75 8.18
C ASN A 66 3.55 2.37 8.10
N ALA A 67 3.16 1.82 9.26
CA ALA A 67 2.56 0.49 9.30
C ALA A 67 1.16 0.42 8.66
N LEU A 68 0.44 1.55 8.60
CA LEU A 68 -0.82 1.67 7.89
C LEU A 68 -0.61 1.71 6.37
N VAL A 69 0.33 2.53 5.90
CA VAL A 69 0.72 2.63 4.49
C VAL A 69 1.22 1.28 3.98
N ASP A 70 2.15 0.64 4.69
CA ASP A 70 2.67 -0.68 4.35
C ASP A 70 1.55 -1.72 4.23
N GLY A 71 0.61 -1.70 5.17
CA GLY A 71 -0.54 -2.60 5.16
C GLY A 71 -1.46 -2.37 3.96
N ILE A 72 -1.74 -1.12 3.60
CA ILE A 72 -2.57 -0.78 2.43
C ILE A 72 -1.90 -1.22 1.13
N VAL A 73 -0.60 -0.95 0.98
CA VAL A 73 0.17 -1.32 -0.21
C VAL A 73 0.26 -2.84 -0.34
N ASP A 74 0.57 -3.57 0.75
CA ASP A 74 0.66 -5.03 0.75
C ASP A 74 -0.68 -5.67 0.37
N VAL A 75 -1.79 -5.23 0.98
CA VAL A 75 -3.14 -5.72 0.67
C VAL A 75 -3.51 -5.45 -0.78
N THR A 76 -3.25 -4.23 -1.28
CA THR A 76 -3.60 -3.84 -2.66
C THR A 76 -2.83 -4.66 -3.69
N SER A 77 -1.52 -4.88 -3.47
CA SER A 77 -0.68 -5.69 -4.36
C SER A 77 -1.17 -7.15 -4.49
N LYS A 78 -1.88 -7.64 -3.47
CA LYS A 78 -2.45 -8.99 -3.39
C LYS A 78 -3.92 -9.04 -3.80
N ASN A 79 -4.39 -8.04 -4.55
CA ASN A 79 -5.77 -7.90 -5.05
C ASN A 79 -6.83 -7.66 -3.95
N GLY A 80 -6.40 -7.23 -2.77
CA GLY A 80 -7.29 -6.98 -1.64
C GLY A 80 -7.74 -5.52 -1.50
N VAL A 81 -8.71 -5.30 -0.62
CA VAL A 81 -9.17 -3.99 -0.18
C VAL A 81 -9.02 -3.87 1.34
N THR A 82 -8.44 -2.76 1.79
CA THR A 82 -8.32 -2.47 3.23
C THR A 82 -9.51 -1.65 3.70
N LEU A 83 -10.24 -2.17 4.69
CA LEU A 83 -11.25 -1.45 5.45
C LEU A 83 -10.63 -0.90 6.74
N LEU A 84 -10.51 0.42 6.83
CA LEU A 84 -9.93 1.09 8.00
C LEU A 84 -11.00 1.39 9.06
N GLY A 85 -10.78 0.89 10.27
CA GLY A 85 -11.57 1.19 11.45
C GLY A 85 -10.97 2.35 12.26
N VAL A 86 -11.82 3.26 12.71
CA VAL A 86 -11.49 4.39 13.61
C VAL A 86 -12.17 4.19 14.97
N ALA A 87 -11.61 4.80 16.01
CA ALA A 87 -12.04 4.61 17.40
C ALA A 87 -12.46 5.95 18.02
N PRO A 88 -13.71 6.40 17.78
CA PRO A 88 -14.23 7.61 18.40
C PRO A 88 -14.47 7.42 19.91
N ARG A 89 -14.32 8.53 20.64
CA ARG A 89 -14.71 8.66 22.04
C ARG A 89 -16.22 8.47 22.21
N ALA A 90 -16.65 8.31 23.47
CA ALA A 90 -18.07 8.23 23.81
C ALA A 90 -18.89 9.47 23.40
N ASP A 91 -18.26 10.64 23.32
CA ASP A 91 -18.88 11.88 22.85
C ASP A 91 -18.91 12.02 21.31
N GLY A 92 -18.36 11.05 20.58
CA GLY A 92 -18.30 11.00 19.12
C GLY A 92 -17.08 11.67 18.48
N THR A 93 -16.20 12.31 19.26
CA THR A 93 -14.97 12.92 18.73
C THR A 93 -13.86 11.88 18.53
N LEU A 94 -12.88 12.15 17.65
CA LEU A 94 -11.70 11.30 17.48
C LEU A 94 -10.55 11.80 18.38
N PRO A 95 -9.72 10.91 18.95
CA PRO A 95 -8.46 11.31 19.58
C PRO A 95 -7.58 12.10 18.60
N GLU A 96 -6.89 13.14 19.08
CA GLU A 96 -6.10 14.04 18.23
C GLU A 96 -4.99 13.31 17.46
N SER A 97 -4.31 12.36 18.12
CA SER A 97 -3.29 11.52 17.47
C SER A 97 -3.86 10.64 16.35
N GLN A 98 -5.12 10.19 16.47
CA GLN A 98 -5.80 9.44 15.42
C GLN A 98 -6.13 10.34 14.22
N VAL A 99 -6.57 11.57 14.47
CA VAL A 99 -6.79 12.58 13.43
C VAL A 99 -5.48 12.88 12.69
N GLU A 100 -4.38 13.04 13.43
CA GLU A 100 -3.06 13.32 12.84
C GLU A 100 -2.57 12.17 11.95
N ILE A 101 -2.70 10.92 12.39
CA ILE A 101 -2.37 9.74 11.57
C ILE A 101 -3.19 9.71 10.28
N LEU A 102 -4.49 10.00 10.36
CA LEU A 102 -5.37 10.02 9.19
C LEU A 102 -5.03 11.16 8.23
N ASN A 103 -4.62 12.33 8.74
CA ASN A 103 -4.16 13.45 7.92
C ASN A 103 -2.87 13.12 7.18
N GLN A 104 -1.87 12.55 7.88
CA GLN A 104 -0.60 12.14 7.27
C GLN A 104 -0.79 11.03 6.23
N LEU A 105 -1.67 10.06 6.49
CA LEU A 105 -2.10 9.09 5.47
C LEU A 105 -2.72 9.79 4.26
N GLY A 106 -3.60 10.77 4.49
CA GLY A 106 -4.23 11.55 3.44
C GLY A 106 -3.22 12.30 2.58
N ASP A 107 -2.18 12.87 3.19
CA ASP A 107 -1.10 13.55 2.48
C ASP A 107 -0.27 12.58 1.63
N TRP A 108 0.08 11.41 2.16
CA TRP A 108 0.73 10.35 1.38
C TRP A 108 -0.14 9.90 0.19
N MET A 109 -1.45 9.73 0.41
CA MET A 109 -2.41 9.33 -0.64
C MET A 109 -2.53 10.37 -1.76
N LYS A 110 -2.36 11.67 -1.50
CA LYS A 110 -2.37 12.69 -2.56
C LYS A 110 -1.29 12.44 -3.62
N ILE A 111 -0.16 11.88 -3.20
CA ILE A 111 0.98 11.56 -4.05
C ILE A 111 0.80 10.17 -4.69
N ASN A 112 0.51 9.15 -3.88
CA ASN A 112 0.66 7.76 -4.28
C ASN A 112 -0.63 7.05 -4.72
N LYS A 113 -1.80 7.70 -4.64
CA LYS A 113 -3.10 7.08 -4.99
C LYS A 113 -3.15 6.44 -6.38
N THR A 114 -2.37 6.91 -7.36
CA THR A 114 -2.40 6.34 -8.72
C THR A 114 -1.80 4.94 -8.80
N ALA A 115 -0.91 4.59 -7.85
CA ALA A 115 -0.36 3.25 -7.69
C ALA A 115 -1.29 2.30 -6.93
N LEU A 116 -2.46 2.76 -6.45
CA LEU A 116 -3.39 1.95 -5.65
C LEU A 116 -4.82 1.95 -6.21
N HIS A 117 -5.34 3.11 -6.60
CA HIS A 117 -6.71 3.25 -7.03
C HIS A 117 -6.90 2.82 -8.48
N GLY A 118 -7.79 1.85 -8.68
CA GLY A 118 -8.09 1.29 -10.00
C GLY A 118 -6.90 0.58 -10.61
N THR A 119 -6.05 0.00 -9.77
CA THR A 119 -4.97 -0.88 -10.19
C THR A 119 -5.40 -2.33 -10.12
N ASP A 120 -4.80 -3.14 -10.97
CA ASP A 120 -4.81 -4.59 -10.89
C ASP A 120 -3.53 -5.08 -10.21
N TRP A 121 -3.51 -6.37 -9.90
CA TRP A 121 -2.39 -7.06 -9.28
C TRP A 121 -1.37 -7.50 -10.34
N HIS A 122 -0.15 -7.80 -9.90
CA HIS A 122 0.92 -8.37 -10.71
C HIS A 122 1.36 -9.72 -10.15
N SER A 123 1.93 -10.60 -10.97
CA SER A 123 2.57 -11.84 -10.51
C SER A 123 4.03 -11.87 -11.00
N PRO A 124 5.03 -11.86 -10.10
CA PRO A 124 4.90 -11.83 -8.65
C PRO A 124 4.33 -10.50 -8.12
N CYS A 125 3.61 -10.53 -6.99
CA CYS A 125 3.08 -9.32 -6.35
C CYS A 125 4.08 -8.63 -5.41
N GLU A 126 5.16 -9.32 -5.04
CA GLU A 126 6.20 -8.81 -4.16
C GLU A 126 7.59 -9.33 -4.54
N ALA A 127 8.61 -8.55 -4.21
CA ALA A 127 10.03 -8.93 -4.27
C ALA A 127 10.78 -8.22 -3.14
N GLY A 128 11.07 -8.92 -2.04
CA GLY A 128 11.63 -8.28 -0.84
C GLY A 128 10.65 -7.27 -0.23
N SER A 129 11.09 -6.01 -0.07
CA SER A 129 10.26 -4.89 0.38
C SER A 129 9.33 -4.36 -0.72
N LEU A 130 9.61 -4.64 -2.00
CA LEU A 130 8.81 -4.15 -3.12
C LEU A 130 7.44 -4.82 -3.18
N ARG A 131 6.44 -4.03 -3.57
CA ARG A 131 5.08 -4.43 -3.92
C ARG A 131 4.71 -3.94 -5.30
N PHE A 132 3.98 -4.76 -6.04
CA PHE A 132 3.66 -4.48 -7.44
C PHE A 132 2.17 -4.30 -7.67
N THR A 133 1.81 -3.25 -8.40
CA THR A 133 0.47 -3.03 -8.93
C THR A 133 0.55 -2.59 -10.39
N VAL A 134 -0.51 -2.82 -11.17
CA VAL A 134 -0.55 -2.49 -12.60
C VAL A 134 -1.72 -1.56 -12.89
N LYS A 135 -1.51 -0.58 -13.75
CA LYS A 135 -2.58 0.31 -14.23
C LYS A 135 -2.36 0.68 -15.69
N GLY A 136 -3.17 0.10 -16.57
CA GLY A 136 -2.93 0.22 -18.02
C GLY A 136 -1.53 -0.29 -18.36
N ASP A 137 -0.77 0.52 -19.07
CA ASP A 137 0.60 0.21 -19.51
C ASP A 137 1.69 0.48 -18.45
N TYR A 138 1.30 0.81 -17.22
CA TYR A 138 2.24 1.13 -16.14
C TYR A 138 2.27 0.05 -15.07
N LEU A 139 3.48 -0.42 -14.77
CA LEU A 139 3.79 -1.12 -13.53
C LEU A 139 4.17 -0.08 -12.46
N HIS A 140 3.64 -0.23 -11.26
CA HIS A 140 4.12 0.49 -10.09
C HIS A 140 4.90 -0.49 -9.21
N ALA A 141 6.19 -0.20 -9.02
CA ALA A 141 7.02 -0.86 -8.01
C ALA A 141 7.05 0.05 -6.78
N ILE A 142 6.47 -0.40 -5.67
CA ILE A 142 6.29 0.39 -4.44
C ILE A 142 7.20 -0.21 -3.37
N ASP A 143 8.27 0.49 -3.02
CA ASP A 143 9.19 0.06 -1.98
C ASP A 143 8.67 0.48 -0.61
N LEU A 144 8.45 -0.48 0.28
CA LEU A 144 8.01 -0.24 1.67
C LEU A 144 9.17 0.22 2.57
N GLU A 145 10.42 0.04 2.12
CA GLU A 145 11.61 0.55 2.78
C GLU A 145 12.15 1.77 2.04
N LYS A 146 13.03 2.52 2.69
CA LYS A 146 13.62 3.71 2.06
C LYS A 146 14.53 3.26 0.90
N PRO A 147 14.27 3.69 -0.35
CA PRO A 147 15.00 3.19 -1.51
C PRO A 147 16.47 3.58 -1.45
N GLY A 148 17.31 2.67 -1.94
CA GLY A 148 18.75 2.84 -2.08
C GLY A 148 19.15 3.39 -3.45
N ILE A 149 20.45 3.65 -3.62
CA ILE A 149 21.05 3.87 -4.95
C ILE A 149 22.20 2.86 -5.14
N PRO A 150 22.14 1.99 -6.16
CA PRO A 150 20.99 1.81 -7.05
C PRO A 150 19.80 1.13 -6.34
N GLU A 151 18.60 1.36 -6.85
CA GLU A 151 17.39 0.62 -6.48
C GLU A 151 17.18 -0.52 -7.50
N VAL A 152 17.00 -1.75 -7.02
CA VAL A 152 16.94 -2.93 -7.89
C VAL A 152 15.52 -3.49 -7.87
N VAL A 153 14.89 -3.53 -9.04
CA VAL A 153 13.54 -4.06 -9.25
C VAL A 153 13.64 -5.40 -10.00
N PRO A 154 13.50 -6.54 -9.29
CA PRO A 154 13.73 -7.85 -9.90
C PRO A 154 12.63 -8.26 -10.86
N GLY A 155 13.00 -8.91 -11.97
CA GLY A 155 12.05 -9.54 -12.89
C GLY A 155 11.20 -8.56 -13.71
N VAL A 156 11.62 -7.30 -13.80
CA VAL A 156 10.98 -6.27 -14.61
C VAL A 156 11.90 -5.91 -15.77
N THR A 157 11.34 -5.88 -16.97
CA THR A 157 12.05 -5.51 -18.20
C THR A 157 11.22 -4.48 -18.96
N PRO A 158 11.49 -3.17 -18.76
CA PRO A 158 10.84 -2.11 -19.52
C PRO A 158 11.27 -2.13 -20.98
N GLU A 159 10.45 -1.61 -21.88
CA GLU A 159 10.84 -1.40 -23.28
C GLU A 159 11.99 -0.38 -23.39
N PRO A 160 12.90 -0.51 -24.38
CA PRO A 160 13.94 0.49 -24.59
C PRO A 160 13.37 1.90 -24.77
N GLY A 161 13.86 2.85 -23.96
CA GLY A 161 13.39 4.23 -23.95
C GLY A 161 12.22 4.52 -23.01
N SER A 162 11.75 3.53 -22.24
CA SER A 162 10.73 3.72 -21.20
C SER A 162 11.15 4.77 -20.18
N VAL A 163 10.20 5.61 -19.79
CA VAL A 163 10.42 6.64 -18.77
C VAL A 163 10.03 6.09 -17.40
N ILE A 164 10.94 6.19 -16.45
CA ILE A 164 10.71 5.81 -15.05
C ILE A 164 10.68 7.07 -14.19
N ARG A 165 9.66 7.20 -13.36
CA ARG A 165 9.52 8.31 -12.39
C ARG A 165 9.07 7.80 -11.05
N MET A 166 9.52 8.44 -9.98
CA MET A 166 8.91 8.29 -8.67
C MET A 166 7.66 9.17 -8.59
N LEU A 167 6.55 8.64 -8.09
CA LEU A 167 5.33 9.43 -7.90
C LEU A 167 5.60 10.62 -6.96
N GLY A 168 5.09 11.80 -7.34
CA GLY A 168 5.39 13.07 -6.67
C GLY A 168 6.62 13.80 -7.19
N SER A 169 7.40 13.19 -8.09
CA SER A 169 8.51 13.83 -8.81
C SER A 169 8.25 13.90 -10.31
N ASN A 170 8.74 14.98 -10.94
CA ASN A 170 8.76 15.14 -12.39
C ASN A 170 10.12 14.75 -13.01
N LYS A 171 11.06 14.26 -12.21
CA LYS A 171 12.39 13.83 -12.66
C LYS A 171 12.28 12.46 -13.35
N ASP A 172 12.74 12.39 -14.60
CA ASP A 172 13.00 11.12 -15.29
C ASP A 172 14.24 10.49 -14.66
N LEU A 173 14.13 9.25 -14.20
CA LEU A 173 15.20 8.54 -13.51
C LEU A 173 16.03 7.74 -14.51
N SER A 174 17.35 7.87 -14.41
CA SER A 174 18.31 7.04 -15.12
C SER A 174 18.21 5.59 -14.64
N TRP A 175 18.21 4.67 -15.59
CA TRP A 175 18.10 3.24 -15.32
C TRP A 175 18.83 2.42 -16.38
N HIS A 176 19.14 1.18 -16.04
CA HIS A 176 19.65 0.18 -16.97
C HIS A 176 19.09 -1.22 -16.66
N GLN A 177 19.20 -2.11 -17.63
CA GLN A 177 18.85 -3.52 -17.48
C GLN A 177 20.10 -4.32 -17.08
N ASP A 178 20.03 -5.05 -15.96
CA ASP A 178 21.04 -6.04 -15.55
C ASP A 178 20.42 -7.44 -15.49
N GLY A 179 20.66 -8.24 -16.52
CA GLY A 179 19.97 -9.53 -16.70
C GLY A 179 18.45 -9.37 -16.73
N SER A 180 17.74 -10.01 -15.80
CA SER A 180 16.29 -9.88 -15.64
C SER A 180 15.84 -8.74 -14.73
N ASN A 181 16.78 -7.96 -14.19
CA ASN A 181 16.49 -6.93 -13.21
C ASN A 181 16.57 -5.54 -13.86
N LEU A 182 15.59 -4.71 -13.51
CA LEU A 182 15.65 -3.28 -13.74
C LEU A 182 16.46 -2.66 -12.61
N VAL A 183 17.46 -1.85 -12.94
CA VAL A 183 18.30 -1.13 -11.98
C VAL A 183 18.10 0.36 -12.18
N ILE A 184 17.61 1.05 -11.15
CA ILE A 184 17.40 2.51 -11.15
C ILE A 184 18.61 3.16 -10.48
N ASP A 185 19.35 3.95 -11.24
CA ASP A 185 20.68 4.47 -10.86
C ASP A 185 20.63 5.77 -10.06
N GLU A 186 19.45 6.37 -9.92
CA GLU A 186 19.27 7.61 -9.20
C GLU A 186 17.87 7.76 -8.61
N LEU A 187 17.78 8.63 -7.60
CA LEU A 187 16.52 9.01 -6.97
C LEU A 187 16.28 10.52 -7.15
N PRO A 188 15.03 10.99 -6.98
CA PRO A 188 14.78 12.41 -6.79
C PRO A 188 15.34 12.89 -5.44
N ASP A 189 15.80 14.14 -5.41
CA ASP A 189 16.23 14.82 -4.18
C ASP A 189 15.54 16.20 -4.12
N PRO A 190 14.68 16.46 -3.11
CA PRO A 190 14.29 15.55 -2.03
C PRO A 190 13.40 14.39 -2.51
N LEU A 191 13.31 13.33 -1.68
CA LEU A 191 12.27 12.32 -1.85
C LEU A 191 10.88 12.97 -1.68
N PRO A 192 9.87 12.55 -2.46
CA PRO A 192 8.56 13.23 -2.50
C PRO A 192 7.68 12.94 -1.28
N CYS A 193 7.96 11.89 -0.51
CA CYS A 193 7.25 11.50 0.71
C CYS A 193 8.16 10.74 1.67
N ASP A 194 7.67 10.45 2.88
CA ASP A 194 8.42 9.81 3.97
C ASP A 194 8.11 8.31 4.17
N HIS A 195 7.09 7.81 3.49
CA HIS A 195 6.65 6.42 3.56
C HIS A 195 6.46 5.87 2.15
N ALA A 196 6.68 4.57 1.98
CA ALA A 196 6.48 3.77 0.77
C ALA A 196 6.61 4.51 -0.57
N TRP A 197 7.72 4.32 -1.28
CA TRP A 197 8.06 5.08 -2.49
C TRP A 197 7.66 4.32 -3.75
N ALA A 198 6.75 4.91 -4.53
CA ALA A 198 6.23 4.28 -5.75
C ALA A 198 6.98 4.75 -7.00
N PHE A 199 7.67 3.84 -7.67
CA PHE A 199 8.21 4.00 -9.02
C PHE A 199 7.15 3.62 -10.04
N ARG A 200 6.79 4.54 -10.92
CA ARG A 200 5.96 4.28 -12.10
C ARG A 200 6.88 3.96 -13.27
N ILE A 201 6.70 2.77 -13.82
CA ILE A 201 7.50 2.18 -14.88
C ILE A 201 6.56 1.92 -16.06
N GLU A 202 6.88 2.48 -17.22
CA GLU A 202 6.18 2.20 -18.47
C GLU A 202 6.61 0.82 -19.01
N LEU A 203 5.67 -0.11 -19.17
CA LEU A 203 5.96 -1.47 -19.64
C LEU A 203 5.90 -1.59 -21.16
N SER A 204 5.02 -0.83 -21.80
CA SER A 204 4.92 -0.68 -23.25
C SER A 204 5.12 0.79 -23.54
N GLY A 205 6.22 1.13 -24.22
CA GLY A 205 6.48 2.51 -24.63
C GLY A 205 5.24 3.04 -25.36
N ALA A 206 4.75 4.22 -24.95
CA ALA A 206 3.63 4.90 -25.57
C ALA A 206 3.62 4.64 -27.09
N GLY A 207 2.61 3.90 -27.56
CA GLY A 207 2.43 3.67 -28.98
C GLY A 207 2.48 5.02 -29.70
N ASN A 208 3.33 5.08 -30.73
CA ASN A 208 3.52 6.18 -31.68
C ASN A 208 2.34 7.15 -31.82
#